data_AF-A0A1F5W7X1-F1
#
_entry.id   AF-A0A1F5W7X1-F1
#
_cell.length_a   1.000
_cell.length_b   1.000
_cell.length_c   1.000
_cell.angle_alpha   90.00
_cell.angle_beta   90.00
_cell.angle_gamma   90.00
#
_symmetry.space_group_name_H-M   'P 1'
#
loop_
_entity.id
_entity.type
_entity.pdbx_description
1 polymer ?
#
loop_
_entity_poly.entity_id
_entity_poly.type
_entity_poly.pdbx_seq_one_letter_code
_entity_poly.pdbx_strand_id
1 'polypeptide(L)'
;MYLKPIGVIFDKSTIKISPEWNEALAGISGFSHIVVLFWMHKVTAEKRHVKKMKPCTTNSLKGVLATRMPFRPNPIGLSIVRLVSRRKNILKIDGIDAHENTPVLDIKPYTGHPKDLILNCRKPSWISKK
;
A
#
# COMPACT_ATOMS: atom_id res chain seq x y z
N MET A 1 -5.48 -18.12 -8.68
CA MET A 1 -4.29 -17.40 -8.16
C MET A 1 -4.45 -17.26 -6.65
N TYR A 2 -3.46 -17.71 -5.88
CA TYR A 2 -3.44 -17.60 -4.42
C TYR A 2 -2.29 -16.67 -4.02
N LEU A 3 -2.56 -15.70 -3.14
CA LEU A 3 -1.54 -14.79 -2.60
C LEU A 3 -1.14 -15.27 -1.21
N LYS A 4 0.17 -15.44 -1.00
CA LYS A 4 0.73 -15.79 0.31
C LYS A 4 1.25 -14.50 0.96
N PRO A 5 0.71 -14.05 2.11
CA PRO A 5 1.30 -12.94 2.85
C PRO A 5 2.74 -13.23 3.25
N ILE A 6 3.60 -12.22 3.14
CA ILE A 6 5.02 -12.29 3.53
C ILE A 6 5.28 -11.67 4.91
N GLY A 7 4.23 -11.14 5.54
CA GLY A 7 4.33 -10.47 6.82
C GLY A 7 3.03 -9.76 7.18
N VAL A 8 3.12 -8.89 8.18
CA VAL A 8 1.98 -8.15 8.73
C VAL A 8 2.39 -6.73 9.10
N ILE A 9 1.48 -5.78 8.85
CA ILE A 9 1.54 -4.43 9.40
C ILE A 9 1.08 -4.56 10.86
N PHE A 10 2.05 -4.61 11.77
CA PHE A 10 1.79 -4.86 13.18
C PHE A 10 1.17 -3.64 13.86
N ASP A 11 1.56 -2.42 13.46
CA ASP A 11 0.97 -1.16 13.91
C ASP A 11 1.25 -0.07 12.86
N LYS A 12 0.90 1.20 13.16
CA LYS A 12 1.11 2.34 12.25
C LYS A 12 2.59 2.71 11.98
N SER A 13 3.52 2.07 12.68
CA SER A 13 4.97 2.33 12.62
C SER A 13 5.81 1.09 12.36
N THR A 14 5.21 -0.10 12.30
CA THR A 14 5.95 -1.38 12.32
C THR A 14 5.38 -2.37 11.32
N ILE A 15 6.25 -2.88 10.44
CA ILE A 15 6.01 -4.07 9.63
C ILE A 15 6.84 -5.22 10.18
N LYS A 16 6.21 -6.37 10.43
CA LYS A 16 6.88 -7.62 10.77
C LYS A 16 6.81 -8.54 9.56
N ILE A 17 7.95 -8.76 8.92
CA ILE A 17 8.11 -9.73 7.84
C ILE A 17 8.25 -11.13 8.45
N SER A 18 7.69 -12.15 7.82
CA SER A 18 7.82 -13.51 8.34
C SER A 18 9.31 -13.92 8.36
N PRO A 19 9.79 -14.62 9.41
CA PRO A 19 11.22 -14.89 9.59
C PRO A 19 11.90 -15.58 8.39
N GLU A 20 11.18 -16.42 7.65
CA GLU A 20 11.69 -17.10 6.45
C GLU A 20 12.06 -16.15 5.31
N TRP A 21 11.55 -14.92 5.32
CA TRP A 21 11.88 -13.88 4.34
C TRP A 21 12.92 -12.87 4.85
N ASN A 22 13.55 -13.11 6.00
CA ASN A 22 14.53 -12.18 6.57
C ASN A 22 15.71 -11.92 5.62
N GLU A 23 16.21 -12.94 4.93
CA GLU A 23 17.32 -12.79 3.98
C GLU A 23 16.92 -11.94 2.76
N ALA A 24 15.66 -12.03 2.32
CA ALA A 24 15.14 -11.24 1.20
C ALA A 24 15.12 -9.72 1.48
N LEU A 25 15.28 -9.30 2.73
CA LEU A 25 15.40 -7.88 3.10
C LEU A 25 16.84 -7.34 2.97
N ALA A 26 17.84 -8.16 2.62
CA ALA A 26 19.22 -7.72 2.47
C ALA A 26 19.33 -6.46 1.58
N GLY A 27 20.09 -5.46 2.02
CA GLY A 27 20.25 -4.18 1.32
C GLY A 27 19.11 -3.16 1.49
N ILE A 28 17.94 -3.54 2.07
CA ILE A 28 16.78 -2.64 2.16
C ILE A 28 17.06 -1.34 2.94
N SER A 29 17.94 -1.39 3.94
CA SER A 29 18.31 -0.23 4.76
C SER A 29 19.04 0.87 3.98
N GLY A 30 19.49 0.60 2.75
CA GLY A 30 20.06 1.61 1.86
C GLY A 30 19.02 2.55 1.24
N PHE A 31 17.73 2.23 1.33
CA PHE A 31 16.65 3.05 0.77
C PHE A 31 15.98 3.88 1.87
N SER A 32 15.68 5.15 1.57
CA SER A 32 14.92 6.02 2.47
C SER A 32 13.42 5.71 2.50
N HIS A 33 12.89 5.18 1.39
CA HIS A 33 11.48 4.88 1.22
C HIS A 33 11.29 3.52 0.54
N ILE A 34 10.16 2.89 0.85
CA ILE A 34 9.74 1.62 0.26
C ILE A 34 8.28 1.70 -0.17
N VAL A 35 7.95 0.97 -1.23
CA VAL A 35 6.58 0.69 -1.64
C VAL A 35 6.13 -0.56 -0.88
N VAL A 36 5.01 -0.46 -0.17
CA VAL A 36 4.39 -1.59 0.55
C VAL A 36 3.07 -1.93 -0.13
N LEU A 37 2.95 -3.18 -0.59
CA LEU A 37 1.71 -3.74 -1.08
C LEU A 37 1.08 -4.60 0.01
N PHE A 38 -0.20 -4.40 0.28
CA PHE A 38 -0.88 -5.07 1.38
C PHE A 38 -2.33 -5.42 1.05
N TRP A 39 -2.89 -6.42 1.73
CA TRP A 39 -4.26 -6.86 1.54
C TRP A 39 -5.19 -6.17 2.53
N MET A 40 -6.11 -5.33 2.07
CA MET A 40 -7.11 -4.68 2.93
C MET A 40 -8.17 -5.69 3.39
N HIS A 41 -7.76 -6.55 4.34
CA HIS A 41 -8.48 -7.72 4.84
C HIS A 41 -9.86 -7.42 5.44
N LYS A 42 -10.14 -6.16 5.82
CA LYS A 42 -11.46 -5.72 6.31
C LYS A 42 -12.48 -5.45 5.19
N VAL A 43 -12.08 -5.53 3.92
CA VAL A 43 -13.01 -5.39 2.78
C VAL A 43 -13.76 -6.71 2.60
N THR A 44 -15.06 -6.69 2.88
CA THR A 44 -15.96 -7.86 2.77
C THR A 44 -16.13 -8.32 1.32
N ALA A 45 -16.56 -9.56 1.13
CA ALA A 45 -16.82 -10.12 -0.21
C ALA A 45 -17.84 -9.27 -1.00
N GLU A 46 -18.90 -8.80 -0.36
CA GLU A 46 -19.90 -7.89 -0.97
C GLU A 46 -19.26 -6.59 -1.45
N LYS A 47 -18.42 -5.96 -0.62
CA LYS A 47 -17.73 -4.71 -0.97
C LYS A 47 -16.74 -4.88 -2.12
N ARG A 48 -16.24 -6.08 -2.38
CA ARG A 48 -15.38 -6.38 -3.54
C ARG A 48 -16.14 -6.33 -4.88
N HIS A 49 -17.46 -6.44 -4.86
CA HIS A 49 -18.31 -6.38 -6.06
C HIS A 49 -18.86 -4.97 -6.37
N VAL A 50 -18.58 -3.98 -5.51
CA VAL A 50 -18.99 -2.58 -5.72
C VAL A 50 -18.31 -2.04 -6.98
N LYS A 51 -19.11 -1.54 -7.94
CA LYS A 51 -18.60 -1.00 -9.21
C LYS A 51 -18.32 0.50 -9.15
N LYS A 52 -19.13 1.24 -8.38
CA LYS A 52 -19.03 2.69 -8.22
C LYS A 52 -19.20 3.06 -6.74
N MET A 53 -18.48 4.08 -6.30
CA MET A 53 -18.66 4.65 -4.97
C MET A 53 -18.35 6.14 -4.95
N LYS A 54 -18.71 6.82 -3.85
CA LYS A 54 -18.45 8.24 -3.63
C LYS A 54 -17.11 8.42 -2.90
N PRO A 55 -16.01 8.82 -3.57
CA PRO A 55 -14.75 9.09 -2.91
C PRO A 55 -14.79 10.43 -2.16
N CYS A 56 -13.89 10.64 -1.20
CA CYS A 56 -13.84 11.87 -0.40
C CYS A 56 -13.58 13.16 -1.22
N THR A 57 -13.12 13.05 -2.46
CA THR A 57 -12.79 14.20 -3.30
C THR A 57 -13.97 14.74 -4.12
N THR A 58 -15.13 14.06 -4.11
CA THR A 58 -16.30 14.53 -4.87
C THR A 58 -17.61 14.02 -4.28
N ASN A 59 -18.68 14.79 -4.50
CA ASN A 59 -20.03 14.37 -4.14
C ASN A 59 -20.69 13.40 -5.11
N SER A 60 -20.04 13.09 -6.23
CA SER A 60 -20.55 12.19 -7.27
C SER A 60 -19.95 10.79 -7.20
N LEU A 61 -20.72 9.77 -7.63
CA LEU A 61 -20.21 8.41 -7.77
C LEU A 61 -19.12 8.33 -8.85
N LYS A 62 -18.04 7.60 -8.56
CA LYS A 62 -16.95 7.27 -9.49
C LYS A 62 -16.73 5.76 -9.52
N GLY A 63 -16.29 5.23 -10.66
CA GLY A 63 -15.91 3.82 -10.77
C GLY A 63 -14.78 3.51 -9.79
N VAL A 64 -14.86 2.39 -9.07
CA VAL A 64 -13.87 2.07 -8.01
C VAL A 64 -12.44 2.00 -8.55
N LEU A 65 -12.27 1.57 -9.80
CA LEU A 65 -10.97 1.51 -10.49
C LEU A 65 -10.40 2.90 -10.87
N ALA A 66 -11.24 3.93 -10.95
CA ALA A 66 -10.82 5.31 -11.16
C ALA A 66 -10.45 6.03 -9.83
N THR A 67 -10.58 5.35 -8.69
CA THR A 67 -10.31 5.89 -7.36
C THR A 67 -9.23 5.09 -6.63
N ARG A 68 -8.84 5.58 -5.44
CA ARG A 68 -7.99 4.87 -4.47
C ARG A 68 -8.77 4.25 -3.31
N MET A 69 -10.09 4.19 -3.41
CA MET A 69 -10.93 3.65 -2.34
C MET A 69 -10.72 2.13 -2.16
N PRO A 70 -10.97 1.58 -0.96
CA PRO A 70 -10.64 0.20 -0.63
C PRO A 70 -11.55 -0.86 -1.28
N PHE A 71 -12.77 -0.51 -1.68
CA PHE A 71 -13.80 -1.44 -2.19
C PHE A 71 -13.50 -1.83 -3.64
N ARG A 72 -12.55 -2.74 -3.81
CA ARG A 72 -12.04 -3.19 -5.12
C ARG A 72 -12.19 -4.71 -5.26
N PRO A 73 -12.26 -5.24 -6.50
CA PRO A 73 -12.32 -6.69 -6.72
C PRO A 73 -11.17 -7.45 -6.05
N ASN A 74 -9.97 -6.89 -6.14
CA ASN A 74 -8.79 -7.27 -5.39
C ASN A 74 -8.39 -6.08 -4.49
N PRO A 75 -8.72 -6.10 -3.18
CA PRO A 75 -8.47 -5.01 -2.24
C PRO A 75 -6.98 -4.93 -1.86
N ILE A 76 -6.12 -4.72 -2.86
CA ILE A 76 -4.69 -4.48 -2.70
C ILE A 76 -4.48 -2.98 -2.46
N GLY A 77 -3.95 -2.65 -1.28
CA GLY A 77 -3.46 -1.33 -0.94
C GLY A 77 -2.01 -1.14 -1.37
N LEU A 78 -1.64 0.11 -1.62
CA LEU A 78 -0.30 0.54 -1.97
C LEU A 78 0.01 1.80 -1.18
N SER A 79 1.11 1.78 -0.43
CA SER A 79 1.64 2.95 0.26
C SER A 79 3.13 3.08 -0.03
N ILE A 80 3.57 4.31 -0.30
CA ILE A 80 4.99 4.66 -0.25
C ILE A 80 5.24 5.19 1.15
N VAL A 81 6.10 4.52 1.91
CA VAL A 81 6.37 4.86 3.32
C VAL A 81 7.85 5.12 3.50
N ARG A 82 8.18 5.98 4.47
CA ARG A 82 9.57 6.20 4.88
C ARG A 82 10.04 4.99 5.67
N LEU A 83 11.18 4.42 5.30
CA LEU A 83 11.87 3.38 6.06
C LEU A 83 12.74 4.06 7.11
N VAL A 84 12.36 3.93 8.38
CA VAL A 84 13.06 4.55 9.51
C VAL A 84 14.26 3.70 9.91
N SER A 85 14.06 2.39 10.06
CA SER A 85 15.12 1.45 10.37
C SER A 85 14.70 0.00 10.11
N ARG A 86 15.68 -0.90 10.08
CA ARG A 86 15.48 -2.35 10.05
C ARG A 86 16.16 -3.00 11.25
N ARG A 87 15.49 -3.96 11.89
CA ARG A 87 16.07 -4.88 12.86
C ARG A 87 15.61 -6.30 12.55
N LYS A 88 16.52 -7.14 12.01
CA LYS A 88 16.18 -8.47 11.47
C LYS A 88 15.00 -8.38 10.47
N ASN A 89 13.90 -9.06 10.74
CA ASN A 89 12.67 -9.11 9.95
C ASN A 89 11.66 -8.01 10.34
N ILE A 90 12.05 -7.04 11.17
CA ILE A 90 11.19 -5.95 11.62
C ILE A 90 11.63 -4.66 10.92
N LEU A 91 10.70 -4.00 10.25
CA LEU A 91 10.89 -2.70 9.61
C LEU A 91 10.12 -1.65 10.42
N LYS A 92 10.83 -0.61 10.87
CA LYS A 92 10.21 0.60 11.40
C LYS A 92 9.96 1.54 10.25
N ILE A 93 8.74 2.06 10.16
CA ILE A 93 8.26 2.86 9.05
C ILE A 93 7.47 4.07 9.54
N ASP A 94 7.22 4.99 8.62
CA ASP A 94 6.40 6.17 8.85
C ASP A 94 5.53 6.47 7.62
N GLY A 95 4.27 6.85 7.85
CA GLY A 95 3.31 7.20 6.79
C GLY A 95 2.44 6.06 6.24
N ILE A 96 2.22 4.96 6.96
CA ILE A 96 1.37 3.85 6.47
C ILE A 96 -0.14 4.12 6.65
N ASP A 97 -0.89 4.03 5.56
CA ASP A 97 -2.36 4.05 5.57
C ASP A 97 -2.97 2.64 5.53
N ALA A 98 -2.71 1.86 6.58
CA ALA A 98 -3.32 0.54 6.76
C ALA A 98 -3.81 0.35 8.21
N HIS A 99 -4.72 -0.60 8.41
CA HIS A 99 -5.12 -1.01 9.75
C HIS A 99 -4.07 -1.91 10.40
N GLU A 100 -4.10 -2.00 11.72
CA GLU A 100 -3.36 -3.03 12.46
C GLU A 100 -3.69 -4.43 11.94
N ASN A 101 -2.71 -5.33 12.03
CA ASN A 101 -2.78 -6.73 11.60
C ASN A 101 -3.07 -6.90 10.10
N THR A 102 -2.80 -5.87 9.28
CA THR A 102 -3.00 -5.93 7.84
C THR A 102 -1.93 -6.81 7.17
N PRO A 103 -2.31 -7.86 6.40
CA PRO A 103 -1.35 -8.72 5.72
C PRO A 103 -0.53 -7.95 4.67
N VAL A 104 0.80 -8.12 4.71
CA VAL A 104 1.71 -7.59 3.70
C VAL A 104 1.87 -8.62 2.59
N LEU A 105 1.73 -8.18 1.34
CA LEU A 105 1.86 -9.01 0.15
C LEU A 105 3.25 -8.88 -0.46
N ASP A 106 3.80 -7.67 -0.50
CA ASP A 106 5.09 -7.40 -1.14
C ASP A 106 5.72 -6.09 -0.63
N ILE A 107 7.03 -5.96 -0.79
CA ILE A 107 7.81 -4.75 -0.52
C ILE A 107 8.79 -4.51 -1.67
N LYS A 108 8.85 -3.27 -2.17
CA LYS A 108 9.79 -2.85 -3.21
C LYS A 108 10.53 -1.57 -2.80
N PRO A 109 11.79 -1.37 -3.22
CA PRO A 109 12.45 -0.09 -2.99
C PRO A 109 11.74 1.02 -3.77
N TYR A 110 11.60 2.20 -3.16
CA TYR A 110 11.23 3.41 -3.89
C TYR A 110 12.52 4.12 -4.31
N THR A 111 12.82 4.08 -5.60
CA THR A 111 14.10 4.55 -6.15
C THR A 111 14.04 5.97 -6.70
N GLY A 112 12.83 6.57 -6.80
CA GLY A 112 12.64 7.83 -7.52
C GLY A 112 12.98 7.74 -9.01
N HIS A 113 13.10 6.53 -9.56
CA HIS A 113 13.43 6.34 -10.97
C HIS A 113 12.39 7.05 -11.86
N PRO A 114 12.78 7.71 -12.96
CA PRO A 114 11.85 8.45 -13.82
C PRO A 114 10.66 7.64 -14.35
N LYS A 115 10.77 6.31 -14.40
CA LYS A 115 9.66 5.41 -14.76
C LYS A 115 8.56 5.34 -13.69
N ASP A 116 8.91 5.55 -12.42
CA ASP A 116 7.98 5.52 -11.30
C ASP A 116 7.46 6.93 -10.93
N LEU A 117 7.96 7.97 -11.60
CA LEU A 117 7.66 9.37 -11.32
C LEU A 117 7.19 10.11 -12.57
N ILE A 118 5.90 10.47 -12.61
CA ILE A 118 5.32 11.32 -13.66
C ILE A 118 4.98 12.69 -13.06
N LEU A 119 5.89 13.65 -13.24
CA LEU A 119 5.75 15.01 -12.68
C LEU A 119 4.53 15.74 -13.25
N ASN A 120 4.30 15.66 -14.56
CA ASN A 120 3.23 16.36 -15.26
C ASN A 120 1.99 15.47 -15.49
N CYS A 121 1.59 14.72 -14.46
CA CYS A 121 0.45 13.82 -14.60
C CYS A 121 -0.89 14.59 -14.77
N ARG A 122 -1.66 14.23 -15.80
CA ARG A 122 -3.02 14.74 -15.99
C ARG A 122 -3.96 14.09 -14.99
N LYS A 123 -4.72 14.91 -14.26
CA LYS A 123 -5.75 14.46 -13.29
C LYS A 123 -7.12 15.00 -13.71
N PRO A 124 -8.21 14.27 -13.46
CA PRO A 124 -9.55 14.82 -13.68
C PRO A 124 -9.85 15.91 -12.63
N SER A 125 -10.74 16.86 -12.98
CA SER A 125 -11.05 18.04 -12.15
C SER A 125 -11.60 17.74 -10.75
N TRP A 126 -12.13 16.53 -10.54
CA TRP A 126 -12.71 16.09 -9.26
C TRP A 126 -11.68 15.45 -8.31
N ILE A 127 -10.41 15.38 -8.69
CA ILE A 127 -9.28 15.07 -7.79
C ILE A 127 -8.65 16.41 -7.41
N SER A 128 -8.76 16.80 -6.14
CA SER A 128 -8.23 18.10 -5.69
C SER A 128 -6.72 18.18 -5.89
N LYS A 129 -6.24 19.39 -6.15
CA LYS A 129 -4.86 19.78 -5.86
C LYS A 129 -4.75 19.82 -4.34
N LYS A 130 -4.35 18.73 -3.70
CA LYS A 130 -3.68 18.85 -2.40
C LYS A 130 -2.29 19.41 -2.66
#